data_AF-A0A3Q9WME0-F1
#
_entry.id   AF-A0A3Q9WME0-F1
#
_cell.length_a   1.000
_cell.length_b   1.000
_cell.length_c   1.000
_cell.angle_alpha   90.00
_cell.angle_beta   90.00
_cell.angle_gamma   90.00
#
_symmetry.space_group_name_H-M   'P 1'
#
loop_
_entity.id
_entity.type
_entity.pdbx_description
1 polymer ?
#
loop_
_entity_poly.entity_id
_entity_poly.type
_entity_poly.pdbx_seq_one_letter_code
_entity_poly.pdbx_strand_id
1 'polypeptide(L)'
;MKDMSFADHADNPAPRATRPVATWVLMLLAAVVVLLLPDWAGTGSPRPIWVFALPILFGLTGAALALKSRHPWWAAASALWGFVLIQVLVVAITLISGP
;
A
#
# COMPACT_ATOMS: atom_id res chain seq x y z
N MET A 1 -17.53 17.30 54.18
CA MET A 1 -16.13 17.40 53.70
C MET A 1 -15.60 15.98 53.54
N LYS A 2 -15.80 15.39 52.36
CA LYS A 2 -15.16 14.13 51.93
C LYS A 2 -14.93 14.27 50.44
N ASP A 3 -13.99 15.16 50.13
CA ASP A 3 -13.32 15.19 48.84
C ASP A 3 -12.48 13.91 48.74
N MET A 4 -12.63 13.15 47.65
CA MET A 4 -11.86 11.98 47.19
C MET A 4 -12.85 10.99 46.57
N SER A 5 -12.87 10.65 45.28
CA SER A 5 -11.98 10.92 44.16
C SER A 5 -12.80 10.60 42.90
N PHE A 6 -13.22 11.61 42.15
CA PHE A 6 -13.79 11.46 40.80
C PHE A 6 -12.69 11.32 39.73
N ALA A 7 -11.42 11.12 40.15
CA ALA A 7 -10.22 11.27 39.33
C ALA A 7 -9.61 9.94 38.86
N ASP A 8 -10.22 8.79 39.13
CA ASP A 8 -9.68 7.47 38.76
C ASP A 8 -10.15 6.98 37.37
N HIS A 9 -10.49 7.91 36.48
CA HIS A 9 -10.76 7.64 35.05
C HIS A 9 -9.73 8.31 34.13
N ALA A 10 -8.68 8.89 34.70
CA ALA A 10 -7.56 9.38 33.92
C ALA A 10 -6.66 8.20 33.49
N ASP A 11 -6.37 8.20 32.19
CA ASP A 11 -5.13 7.68 31.65
C ASP A 11 -5.01 6.16 31.48
N ASN A 12 -5.98 5.55 30.79
CA ASN A 12 -5.56 4.51 29.84
C ASN A 12 -4.93 5.24 28.64
N PRO A 13 -3.59 5.23 28.45
CA PRO A 13 -3.02 5.73 27.22
C PRO A 13 -3.66 4.93 26.09
N ALA A 14 -4.42 5.61 25.21
CA ALA A 14 -4.97 4.98 24.02
C ALA A 14 -3.83 4.20 23.34
N PRO A 15 -4.04 2.93 22.93
CA PRO A 15 -3.00 2.13 22.32
C PRO A 15 -2.37 2.94 21.21
N ARG A 16 -1.07 3.26 21.33
CA ARG A 16 -0.34 3.95 20.25
C ARG A 16 -0.49 3.06 19.04
N ALA A 17 -1.34 3.48 18.11
CA ALA A 17 -1.51 2.82 16.82
C ALA A 17 -0.16 2.93 16.10
N THR A 18 0.70 1.93 16.28
CA THR A 18 1.95 1.79 15.54
C THR A 18 1.59 1.67 14.08
N ARG A 19 1.71 2.80 13.35
CA ARG A 19 1.45 2.84 11.91
C ARG A 19 2.43 1.89 11.23
N PRO A 20 1.98 0.98 10.34
CA PRO A 20 2.88 0.01 9.71
C PRO A 20 3.70 0.69 8.61
N VAL A 21 4.75 1.41 9.01
CA VAL A 21 5.60 2.22 8.12
C VAL A 21 6.14 1.39 6.96
N ALA A 22 6.58 0.15 7.21
CA ALA A 22 7.08 -0.73 6.16
C ALA A 22 6.03 -1.06 5.08
N THR A 23 4.79 -1.32 5.49
CA THR A 23 3.66 -1.56 4.56
C THR A 23 3.38 -0.31 3.72
N TRP A 24 3.38 0.87 4.35
CA TRP A 24 3.23 2.14 3.65
C TRP A 24 4.34 2.40 2.62
N VAL A 25 5.60 2.16 2.99
CA VAL A 25 6.74 2.31 2.09
C VAL A 25 6.59 1.38 0.88
N LEU A 26 6.18 0.12 1.08
CA LEU A 26 5.96 -0.82 -0.03
C LEU A 26 4.79 -0.44 -0.92
N MET A 27 3.69 0.05 -0.35
CA MET A 27 2.56 0.56 -1.13
C MET A 27 2.96 1.76 -1.99
N LEU A 28 3.77 2.68 -1.43
CA LEU A 28 4.26 3.85 -2.15
C LEU A 28 5.25 3.45 -3.24
N LEU A 29 6.16 2.52 -2.95
CA LEU A 29 7.10 1.98 -3.93
C LEU A 29 6.36 1.30 -5.11
N ALA A 30 5.30 0.53 -4.80
CA ALA A 30 4.45 -0.07 -5.82
C ALA A 30 3.81 0.98 -6.75
N ALA A 31 3.32 2.07 -6.18
CA ALA A 31 2.73 3.16 -6.95
C ALA A 31 3.77 3.87 -7.85
N VAL A 32 4.98 4.11 -7.33
CA VAL A 32 6.08 4.69 -8.12
C VAL A 32 6.45 3.77 -9.28
N VAL A 33 6.56 2.47 -9.05
CA VAL A 33 6.88 1.48 -10.10
C VAL A 33 5.81 1.48 -11.19
N VAL A 34 4.54 1.54 -10.81
CA VAL A 34 3.41 1.63 -11.75
C VAL A 34 3.47 2.91 -12.56
N LEU A 35 3.80 4.04 -11.95
CA LEU A 35 3.92 5.31 -12.66
C LEU A 35 5.09 5.30 -13.64
N LEU A 36 6.17 4.58 -13.34
CA LEU A 36 7.34 4.50 -14.19
C LEU A 36 7.19 3.51 -15.35
N LEU A 37 6.21 2.60 -15.29
CA LEU A 37 6.02 1.51 -16.24
C LEU A 37 5.50 1.95 -17.63
N PRO A 38 4.53 2.86 -17.74
CA PRO A 38 4.08 3.36 -19.03
C PRO A 38 5.20 4.05 -19.82
N ASP A 39 5.13 3.93 -21.14
CA ASP A 39 6.02 4.65 -22.04
C ASP A 39 5.48 6.07 -22.29
N TRP A 40 5.82 6.98 -21.38
CA TRP A 40 5.42 8.38 -21.49
C TRP A 40 6.04 9.11 -22.68
N ALA A 41 7.17 8.61 -23.20
CA ALA A 41 7.91 9.25 -24.29
C ALA A 41 7.55 8.68 -25.68
N GLY A 42 6.67 7.66 -25.75
CA GLY A 42 6.25 7.06 -27.01
C GLY A 42 7.39 6.39 -27.79
N THR A 43 8.43 5.92 -27.08
CA THR A 43 9.59 5.24 -27.68
C THR A 43 9.24 3.90 -28.33
N GLY A 44 8.11 3.29 -27.97
CA GLY A 44 7.68 1.98 -28.45
C GLY A 44 8.53 0.82 -27.93
N SER A 45 9.38 1.06 -26.93
CA SER A 45 10.30 0.06 -26.41
C SER A 45 9.54 -0.95 -25.54
N PRO A 46 9.49 -2.25 -25.91
CA PRO A 46 8.73 -3.23 -25.15
C PRO A 46 9.39 -3.49 -23.80
N ARG A 47 8.65 -3.25 -22.71
CA ARG A 47 9.11 -3.59 -21.37
C ARG A 47 8.91 -5.09 -21.10
N PRO A 48 9.84 -5.75 -20.38
CA PRO A 48 9.68 -7.16 -20.05
C PRO A 48 8.39 -7.41 -19.27
N ILE A 49 7.63 -8.43 -19.66
CA ILE A 49 6.28 -8.66 -19.13
C ILE A 49 6.25 -8.92 -17.61
N TRP A 50 7.33 -9.45 -17.05
CA TRP A 50 7.44 -9.74 -15.62
C TRP A 50 7.48 -8.47 -14.75
N VAL A 51 7.86 -7.31 -15.30
CA VAL A 51 7.89 -6.04 -14.56
C VAL A 51 6.47 -5.60 -14.18
N PHE A 52 5.46 -5.98 -14.97
CA PHE A 52 4.05 -5.74 -14.64
C PHE A 52 3.57 -6.52 -13.40
N ALA A 53 4.28 -7.58 -12.97
CA ALA A 53 3.94 -8.31 -11.75
C ALA A 53 4.46 -7.62 -10.47
N LEU A 54 5.40 -6.67 -10.58
CA LEU A 54 6.00 -5.99 -9.43
C LEU A 54 4.99 -5.35 -8.45
N PRO A 55 3.92 -4.66 -8.90
CA PRO A 55 2.95 -4.04 -7.99
C PRO A 55 2.23 -5.07 -7.12
N ILE A 56 1.92 -6.25 -7.69
CA ILE A 56 1.34 -7.37 -6.95
C ILE A 56 2.34 -7.88 -5.92
N LEU A 57 3.61 -8.09 -6.32
CA LEU A 57 4.65 -8.59 -5.41
C LEU A 57 4.89 -7.63 -4.25
N PHE A 58 4.90 -6.31 -4.49
CA PHE A 58 5.00 -5.32 -3.43
C PHE A 58 3.76 -5.29 -2.54
N GLY A 59 2.56 -5.39 -3.12
CA GLY A 59 1.30 -5.48 -2.38
C GLY A 59 1.26 -6.70 -1.45
N LEU A 60 1.67 -7.87 -1.94
CA LEU A 60 1.75 -9.11 -1.17
C LEU A 60 2.84 -9.05 -0.09
N THR A 61 4.01 -8.49 -0.40
CA THR A 61 5.09 -8.33 0.58
C THR A 61 4.67 -7.38 1.70
N GLY A 62 4.01 -6.27 1.36
CA GLY A 62 3.45 -5.33 2.35
C GLY A 62 2.35 -5.96 3.18
N ALA A 63 1.56 -6.87 2.60
CA ALA A 63 0.53 -7.62 3.30
C ALA A 63 1.12 -8.61 4.30
N ALA A 64 2.16 -9.35 3.90
CA ALA A 64 2.88 -10.28 4.77
C ALA A 64 3.51 -9.56 5.98
N LEU A 65 4.12 -8.38 5.76
CA LEU A 65 4.69 -7.57 6.83
C LEU A 65 3.62 -6.99 7.78
N ALA A 66 2.48 -6.57 7.24
CA ALA A 66 1.35 -6.10 8.05
C ALA A 66 0.75 -7.22 8.90
N LEU A 67 0.66 -8.44 8.35
CA LEU A 67 0.17 -9.61 9.07
C LEU A 67 1.14 -10.00 10.20
N LYS A 68 2.45 -9.97 9.94
CA LYS A 68 3.50 -10.19 10.96
C LYS A 68 3.41 -9.18 12.11
N SER A 69 2.96 -7.96 11.82
CA SER A 69 2.81 -6.88 12.79
C SER A 69 1.45 -6.86 13.50
N ARG A 70 0.63 -7.93 13.36
CA ARG A 70 -0.74 -8.03 13.90
C ARG A 70 -1.69 -6.91 13.45
N HIS A 71 -1.48 -6.40 12.24
CA HIS A 71 -2.32 -5.38 11.61
C HIS A 71 -3.07 -5.96 10.40
N PRO A 72 -4.08 -6.84 10.61
CA PRO A 72 -4.76 -7.56 9.52
C PRO A 72 -5.48 -6.64 8.53
N TRP A 73 -6.00 -5.51 9.01
CA TRP A 73 -6.63 -4.51 8.14
C TRP A 73 -5.65 -3.93 7.12
N TRP A 74 -4.42 -3.66 7.54
CA TRP A 74 -3.35 -3.17 6.66
C TRP A 74 -2.85 -4.25 5.71
N ALA A 75 -2.94 -5.53 6.10
CA ALA A 75 -2.61 -6.63 5.22
C ALA A 75 -3.58 -6.72 4.03
N ALA A 76 -4.88 -6.65 4.31
CA ALA A 76 -5.91 -6.59 3.27
C ALA A 76 -5.75 -5.35 2.37
N ALA A 77 -5.52 -4.17 2.97
CA ALA A 77 -5.31 -2.93 2.22
C ALA A 77 -4.09 -3.03 1.27
N SER A 78 -2.97 -3.59 1.74
CA SER A 78 -1.77 -3.75 0.91
C SER A 78 -1.95 -4.75 -0.23
N ALA A 79 -2.66 -5.86 0.01
CA ALA A 79 -2.95 -6.84 -1.04
C ALA A 79 -3.89 -6.26 -2.11
N LEU A 80 -4.96 -5.59 -1.69
CA LEU A 80 -5.90 -4.90 -2.58
C LEU A 80 -5.21 -3.78 -3.37
N TRP A 81 -4.29 -3.06 -2.74
CA TRP A 81 -3.52 -2.00 -3.38
C TRP A 81 -2.71 -2.51 -4.57
N GLY A 82 -1.98 -3.61 -4.39
CA GLY A 82 -1.23 -4.24 -5.49
C GLY A 82 -2.14 -4.64 -6.65
N PHE A 83 -3.33 -5.15 -6.36
CA PHE A 83 -4.32 -5.51 -7.39
C PHE A 83 -4.89 -4.30 -8.13
N VAL A 84 -5.32 -3.26 -7.40
CA VAL A 84 -5.86 -2.02 -7.99
C VAL A 84 -4.85 -1.35 -8.90
N LEU A 85 -3.57 -1.32 -8.48
CA LEU A 85 -2.49 -0.74 -9.26
C LEU A 85 -2.31 -1.41 -10.63
N ILE A 86 -2.57 -2.72 -10.75
CA ILE A 86 -2.57 -3.41 -12.05
C ILE A 86 -3.69 -2.91 -12.94
N GLN A 87 -4.90 -2.75 -12.40
CA GLN A 87 -6.05 -2.26 -13.16
C GLN A 87 -5.78 -0.85 -13.68
N VAL A 88 -5.25 0.04 -12.81
CA VAL A 88 -4.83 1.39 -13.18
C VAL A 88 -3.77 1.36 -14.27
N LEU A 89 -2.78 0.47 -14.15
CA LEU A 89 -1.70 0.35 -15.11
C LEU A 89 -2.20 -0.11 -16.49
N VAL A 90 -3.07 -1.11 -16.54
CA VAL A 90 -3.68 -1.59 -17.79
C VAL A 90 -4.42 -0.46 -18.48
N VAL A 91 -5.29 0.26 -17.74
CA VAL A 91 -6.02 1.40 -18.28
C VAL A 91 -5.06 2.50 -18.78
N ALA A 92 -4.03 2.82 -18.01
CA ALA A 92 -3.04 3.83 -18.41
C ALA A 92 -2.32 3.44 -19.71
N ILE A 93 -1.89 2.18 -19.84
CA ILE A 93 -1.22 1.69 -21.05
C ILE A 93 -2.16 1.73 -22.26
N THR A 94 -3.43 1.30 -22.09
CA THR A 94 -4.43 1.36 -23.16
C THR A 94 -4.70 2.80 -23.59
N LEU A 95 -4.76 3.75 -22.65
CA LEU A 95 -4.97 5.16 -22.97
C LEU A 95 -3.78 5.80 -23.70
N ILE A 96 -2.55 5.38 -23.37
CA ILE A 96 -1.33 5.92 -23.97
C ILE A 96 -1.04 5.28 -25.33
N SER A 97 -1.22 3.97 -25.45
CA SER A 97 -0.79 3.19 -26.62
C SER A 97 -1.90 2.98 -27.64
N GLY A 98 -3.16 3.27 -27.28
CA GLY A 98 -4.33 2.91 -28.08
C GLY A 98 -4.78 1.45 -27.84
N PRO A 99 -5.99 1.09 -28.32
CA PRO A 99 -6.53 -0.27 -28.25
C PRO A 99 -5.86 -1.24 -29.22
#